data_AF-A0A2G2I1N6-F1
#
_entry.id   AF-A0A2G2I1N6-F1
#
_cell.length_a   1.000
_cell.length_b   1.000
_cell.length_c   1.000
_cell.angle_alpha   90.00
_cell.angle_beta   90.00
_cell.angle_gamma   90.00
#
_symmetry.space_group_name_H-M   'P 1'
#
loop_
_entity.id
_entity.type
_entity.pdbx_description
1 polymer ?
#
loop_
_entity_poly.entity_id
_entity_poly.type
_entity_poly.pdbx_seq_one_letter_code
_entity_poly.pdbx_strand_id
1 'polypeptide(L)'
;MRDVLRRMHRVSRRICFLLAAAAGCSGLSAAVAQDLSSSASEAGVALEAEAEPEERPAPSYPPGALPDAYPDKAKLLRGDIDPRELLVEVPESWASHPGMYAEAEALQAFGKMRAAAAREGVELLILSAFRSFNHQRWIWEAKWRERYKSGAFEAPRDLATHIMRYSSMPGTSRHHWGTDFDINALNNRWFDTPEGKPVYDWMKAHAAEYGFCEVYSARDGRRQTGYEPERWHWSYIPTASRYLAAYVEARDAQPRGFEGDVAAPQINWLTDYVLGINPDCLWTASDAGKGRELPLVLLRAAIEAEQAARVEQLCLRDEGTRDELLAWRARGFELEEDADIAARLMHLENCLGEPDPVLRDEVAYSGIAHILRDGVADDETLRALKGELLVRMAADAADPDGFSKPFAALVLSEVARTDRISPWMSSGERRMLVAAGAAYVRSVRDYRGFIEGEGWRHGLAHGADLLMQLSLNEEIGEGEAIVMARAIFEALMAEEAPALVFDEPARLARPLIILTRRGLLNEAQLSAWLDMLADPAPLESWQAAFGSEEALARRHNVRAFASALLIAASEEEDGALDAVKPGATRLLASVP
;
A
#
# COMPACT_ATOMS: atom_id res chain seq x y z
N MET A 1 49.94 0.40 -14.90
CA MET A 1 50.79 -0.63 -15.53
C MET A 1 51.53 -1.35 -14.42
N ARG A 2 51.08 -2.56 -14.07
CA ARG A 2 51.68 -3.53 -13.12
C ARG A 2 51.77 -3.06 -11.65
N ASP A 3 51.25 -3.75 -10.65
CA ASP A 3 50.50 -4.99 -10.62
C ASP A 3 49.84 -5.09 -9.24
N VAL A 4 48.52 -5.23 -9.27
CA VAL A 4 47.64 -5.67 -8.18
C VAL A 4 47.78 -7.19 -7.95
N LEU A 5 48.88 -7.81 -8.37
CA LEU A 5 49.09 -9.27 -8.41
C LEU A 5 50.04 -9.78 -7.32
N ARG A 6 49.70 -9.58 -6.04
CA ARG A 6 50.26 -10.41 -4.95
C ARG A 6 49.23 -11.00 -3.99
N ARG A 7 47.95 -10.62 -4.10
CA ARG A 7 46.88 -11.23 -3.30
C ARG A 7 45.60 -11.36 -4.13
N MET A 8 45.62 -12.34 -5.04
CA MET A 8 44.50 -13.21 -5.44
C MET A 8 44.89 -13.97 -6.71
N HIS A 9 44.86 -15.31 -6.61
CA HIS A 9 44.61 -16.28 -7.68
C HIS A 9 45.72 -16.77 -8.63
N ARG A 10 45.80 -18.12 -8.67
CA ARG A 10 46.19 -19.04 -9.76
C ARG A 10 47.66 -19.48 -9.85
N VAL A 11 47.89 -20.73 -9.44
CA VAL A 11 48.39 -21.73 -10.40
C VAL A 11 47.39 -22.88 -10.43
N SER A 12 46.85 -23.10 -11.63
CA SER A 12 45.85 -24.09 -11.95
C SER A 12 46.55 -25.36 -12.45
N ARG A 13 45.98 -26.52 -12.10
CA ARG A 13 45.91 -27.76 -12.93
C ARG A 13 47.23 -28.41 -13.37
N ARG A 14 47.52 -29.62 -12.85
CA ARG A 14 47.44 -30.94 -13.56
C ARG A 14 48.36 -32.03 -12.97
N ILE A 15 47.91 -33.28 -13.19
CA ILE A 15 48.62 -34.59 -13.10
C ILE A 15 48.65 -35.17 -11.67
N CYS A 16 47.79 -36.11 -11.25
CA CYS A 16 47.42 -37.46 -11.73
C CYS A 16 48.50 -38.52 -11.43
N PHE A 17 48.04 -39.67 -10.90
CA PHE A 17 48.72 -40.95 -10.65
C PHE A 17 49.58 -41.12 -9.39
N LEU A 18 49.15 -42.00 -8.46
CA LEU A 18 49.63 -43.40 -8.32
C LEU A 18 49.07 -44.07 -7.05
N LEU A 19 48.36 -45.20 -7.27
CA LEU A 19 48.39 -46.49 -6.54
C LEU A 19 48.01 -46.50 -5.05
N ALA A 20 46.95 -47.15 -4.55
CA ALA A 20 46.37 -48.48 -4.77
C ALA A 20 47.25 -49.68 -4.38
N ALA A 21 46.64 -50.56 -3.56
CA ALA A 21 46.99 -51.96 -3.24
C ALA A 21 48.17 -52.19 -2.26
N ALA A 22 48.17 -53.19 -1.38
CA ALA A 22 47.21 -54.19 -0.91
C ALA A 22 47.85 -54.95 0.28
N ALA A 23 47.09 -55.87 0.87
CA ALA A 23 47.45 -56.90 1.86
C ALA A 23 47.63 -56.39 3.31
N GLY A 24 46.98 -56.93 4.33
CA GLY A 24 46.39 -58.25 4.53
C GLY A 24 47.10 -58.91 5.71
N CYS A 25 46.42 -59.05 6.86
CA CYS A 25 46.64 -60.09 7.88
C CYS A 25 45.76 -59.83 9.13
N SER A 26 44.67 -60.60 9.21
CA SER A 26 44.32 -61.54 10.30
C SER A 26 44.77 -61.20 11.73
N GLY A 27 43.79 -61.08 12.65
CA GLY A 27 44.07 -61.05 14.09
C GLY A 27 42.83 -61.00 14.99
N LEU A 28 42.12 -62.14 15.09
CA LEU A 28 41.42 -62.68 16.28
C LEU A 28 40.60 -61.77 17.21
N SER A 29 39.29 -61.95 17.04
CA SER A 29 38.16 -61.98 17.98
C SER A 29 38.37 -61.99 19.51
N ALA A 30 37.38 -61.35 20.16
CA ALA A 30 36.69 -61.70 21.41
C ALA A 30 37.32 -61.31 22.76
N ALA A 31 36.70 -60.32 23.41
CA ALA A 31 36.25 -60.45 24.81
C ALA A 31 35.29 -59.32 25.22
N VAL A 32 34.05 -59.73 25.50
CA VAL A 32 33.23 -59.27 26.64
C VAL A 32 32.72 -57.82 26.60
N ALA A 33 31.55 -57.68 25.98
CA ALA A 33 30.49 -56.83 26.48
C ALA A 33 30.00 -57.38 27.84
N GLN A 34 30.02 -56.54 28.88
CA GLN A 34 29.10 -56.64 30.00
C GLN A 34 29.00 -55.29 30.72
N ASP A 35 27.79 -54.75 30.64
CA ASP A 35 27.09 -54.02 31.69
C ASP A 35 27.57 -52.62 32.10
N LEU A 36 27.03 -51.61 31.40
CA LEU A 36 26.39 -50.48 32.08
C LEU A 36 25.00 -50.30 31.46
N SER A 37 24.08 -51.15 31.92
CA SER A 37 22.64 -50.94 31.77
C SER A 37 22.10 -50.05 32.90
N SER A 38 20.96 -49.41 32.61
CA SER A 38 20.00 -48.74 33.51
C SER A 38 20.05 -47.20 33.66
N SER A 39 19.46 -46.53 32.66
CA SER A 39 18.33 -45.56 32.76
C SER A 39 18.36 -44.73 31.46
N ALA A 40 17.41 -44.80 30.54
CA ALA A 40 15.96 -44.66 30.72
C ALA A 40 15.18 -45.38 29.60
N SER A 41 14.13 -46.12 29.98
CA SER A 41 12.86 -46.17 29.25
C SER A 41 12.20 -44.79 29.38
N GLU A 42 11.48 -44.19 28.44
CA GLU A 42 10.42 -44.67 27.56
C GLU A 42 10.28 -43.69 26.38
N ALA A 43 10.13 -44.22 25.15
CA ALA A 43 9.32 -43.66 24.04
C ALA A 43 9.59 -44.50 22.79
N GLY A 44 8.84 -45.59 22.64
CA GLY A 44 8.84 -46.38 21.41
C GLY A 44 7.93 -45.72 20.37
N VAL A 45 8.49 -45.41 19.19
CA VAL A 45 7.70 -45.16 17.98
C VAL A 45 8.03 -46.29 17.01
N ALA A 46 7.03 -47.16 16.81
CA ALA A 46 7.09 -48.23 15.83
C ALA A 46 6.98 -47.64 14.41
N LEU A 47 7.87 -48.07 13.52
CA LEU A 47 7.78 -47.86 12.08
C LEU A 47 6.72 -48.83 11.53
N GLU A 48 5.55 -48.31 11.15
CA GLU A 48 4.56 -49.08 10.40
C GLU A 48 4.93 -49.11 8.91
N ALA A 49 4.80 -50.30 8.33
CA ALA A 49 5.04 -50.58 6.92
C ALA A 49 3.99 -49.90 6.04
N GLU A 50 4.43 -49.30 4.94
CA GLU A 50 3.56 -48.68 3.92
C GLU A 50 2.60 -49.73 3.33
N ALA A 51 1.29 -49.46 3.45
CA ALA A 51 0.24 -50.24 2.82
C ALA A 51 0.21 -50.01 1.30
N GLU A 52 -0.14 -51.05 0.54
CA GLU A 52 -0.39 -50.96 -0.91
C GLU A 52 -1.45 -49.90 -1.24
N PRO A 53 -1.38 -49.25 -2.43
CA PRO A 53 -2.24 -48.11 -2.73
C PRO A 53 -3.70 -48.58 -2.92
N GLU A 54 -4.55 -48.16 -1.99
CA GLU A 54 -5.99 -48.32 -2.06
C GLU A 54 -6.54 -47.60 -3.32
N GLU A 55 -7.36 -48.30 -4.10
CA GLU A 55 -8.03 -47.78 -5.29
C GLU A 55 -9.01 -46.66 -4.86
N ARG A 56 -8.62 -45.40 -5.07
CA ARG A 56 -9.37 -44.23 -4.57
C ARG A 56 -10.59 -43.93 -5.45
N PRO A 57 -11.71 -43.49 -4.84
CA PRO A 57 -12.92 -43.15 -5.58
C PRO A 57 -12.65 -42.04 -6.59
N ALA A 58 -13.37 -42.09 -7.72
CA ALA A 58 -13.26 -41.11 -8.80
C ALA A 58 -13.46 -39.67 -8.27
N PRO A 59 -12.72 -38.68 -8.82
CA PRO A 59 -12.83 -37.29 -8.39
C PRO A 59 -14.27 -36.81 -8.49
N SER A 60 -14.73 -36.11 -7.45
CA SER A 60 -16.11 -35.61 -7.31
C SER A 60 -16.41 -34.44 -8.25
N TYR A 61 -15.38 -33.86 -8.89
CA TYR A 61 -15.49 -32.75 -9.82
C TYR A 61 -14.76 -33.07 -11.14
N PRO A 62 -15.27 -32.56 -12.28
CA PRO A 62 -14.56 -32.70 -13.54
C PRO A 62 -13.25 -31.90 -13.49
N PRO A 63 -12.13 -32.47 -14.00
CA PRO A 63 -10.89 -31.71 -14.20
C PRO A 63 -11.15 -30.41 -14.96
N GLY A 64 -10.60 -29.30 -14.48
CA GLY A 64 -10.83 -27.97 -15.07
C GLY A 64 -12.11 -27.25 -14.59
N ALA A 65 -12.66 -27.62 -13.43
CA ALA A 65 -13.70 -26.81 -12.79
C ALA A 65 -13.13 -25.42 -12.46
N LEU A 66 -13.68 -24.42 -13.13
CA LEU A 66 -13.25 -23.03 -13.02
C LEU A 66 -13.89 -22.37 -11.79
N PRO A 67 -13.35 -21.24 -11.29
CA PRO A 67 -13.78 -20.66 -10.01
C PRO A 67 -15.28 -20.38 -9.87
N ASP A 68 -15.98 -20.18 -10.98
CA ASP A 68 -17.42 -19.92 -11.02
C ASP A 68 -18.27 -21.16 -10.71
N ALA A 69 -17.71 -22.36 -10.87
CA ALA A 69 -18.40 -23.64 -10.72
C ALA A 69 -17.97 -24.40 -9.45
N TYR A 70 -17.02 -23.88 -8.69
CA TYR A 70 -16.49 -24.55 -7.50
C TYR A 70 -17.22 -24.11 -6.22
N PRO A 71 -17.78 -25.05 -5.41
CA PRO A 71 -18.62 -24.71 -4.26
C PRO A 71 -17.92 -23.89 -3.16
N ASP A 72 -16.61 -24.09 -2.96
CA ASP A 72 -15.81 -23.36 -1.97
C ASP A 72 -14.73 -22.53 -2.67
N LYS A 73 -15.18 -21.45 -3.33
CA LYS A 73 -14.34 -20.57 -4.17
C LYS A 73 -13.12 -20.05 -3.41
N ALA A 74 -13.24 -19.74 -2.12
CA ALA A 74 -12.14 -19.25 -1.30
C ALA A 74 -11.02 -20.30 -1.13
N LYS A 75 -11.38 -21.57 -0.87
CA LYS A 75 -10.38 -22.65 -0.82
C LYS A 75 -9.66 -22.84 -2.15
N LEU A 76 -10.40 -22.84 -3.26
CA LEU A 76 -9.81 -22.94 -4.59
C LEU A 76 -8.81 -21.82 -4.86
N LEU A 77 -9.21 -20.56 -4.62
CA LEU A 77 -8.37 -19.39 -4.87
C LEU A 77 -7.08 -19.38 -4.04
N ARG A 78 -7.17 -19.89 -2.80
CA ARG A 78 -6.03 -19.99 -1.88
C ARG A 78 -5.17 -21.25 -2.08
N GLY A 79 -5.56 -22.14 -3.00
CA GLY A 79 -4.88 -23.40 -3.24
C GLY A 79 -5.03 -24.41 -2.09
N ASP A 80 -6.08 -24.27 -1.28
CA ASP A 80 -6.45 -25.22 -0.22
C ASP A 80 -7.34 -26.34 -0.78
N ILE A 81 -6.81 -27.03 -1.79
CA ILE A 81 -7.47 -28.09 -2.54
C ILE A 81 -6.55 -29.31 -2.65
N ASP A 82 -7.12 -30.50 -2.83
CA ASP A 82 -6.36 -31.64 -3.34
C ASP A 82 -6.21 -31.47 -4.87
N PRO A 83 -4.97 -31.33 -5.39
CA PRO A 83 -4.78 -31.15 -6.83
C PRO A 83 -5.30 -32.32 -7.67
N ARG A 84 -5.41 -33.53 -7.11
CA ARG A 84 -5.91 -34.71 -7.83
C ARG A 84 -7.40 -34.62 -8.16
N GLU A 85 -8.15 -33.74 -7.48
CA GLU A 85 -9.58 -33.58 -7.70
C GLU A 85 -9.91 -32.65 -8.88
N LEU A 86 -9.01 -31.70 -9.19
CA LEU A 86 -9.32 -30.58 -10.09
C LEU A 86 -8.28 -30.36 -11.19
N LEU A 87 -7.05 -30.84 -10.99
CA LEU A 87 -5.91 -30.61 -11.86
C LEU A 87 -5.45 -31.93 -12.50
N VAL A 88 -4.62 -31.80 -13.52
CA VAL A 88 -4.01 -32.94 -14.23
C VAL A 88 -2.53 -33.04 -13.88
N GLU A 89 -2.03 -34.26 -13.78
CA GLU A 89 -0.61 -34.49 -13.53
C GLU A 89 0.23 -34.08 -14.75
N VAL A 90 1.32 -33.36 -14.49
CA VAL A 90 2.29 -32.94 -15.50
C VAL A 90 3.12 -34.17 -15.91
N PRO A 91 3.26 -34.47 -17.22
CA PRO A 91 4.10 -35.58 -17.65
C PRO A 91 5.53 -35.44 -17.12
N GLU A 92 6.09 -36.52 -16.56
CA GLU A 92 7.44 -36.50 -15.96
C GLU A 92 8.51 -35.98 -16.93
N SER A 93 8.38 -36.33 -18.22
CA SER A 93 9.28 -35.86 -19.28
C SER A 93 9.24 -34.35 -19.56
N TRP A 94 8.28 -33.61 -18.97
CA TRP A 94 8.12 -32.17 -19.13
C TRP A 94 8.56 -31.40 -17.89
N ALA A 95 8.85 -32.09 -16.77
CA ALA A 95 9.12 -31.50 -15.47
C ALA A 95 10.48 -31.93 -14.91
N SER A 96 11.02 -31.14 -14.00
CA SER A 96 12.29 -31.45 -13.30
C SER A 96 12.18 -32.63 -12.33
N HIS A 97 10.98 -32.95 -11.88
CA HIS A 97 10.66 -34.09 -11.03
C HIS A 97 9.18 -34.50 -11.18
N PRO A 98 8.80 -35.75 -10.85
CA PRO A 98 7.41 -36.21 -10.93
C PRO A 98 6.51 -35.56 -9.86
N GLY A 99 5.20 -35.80 -9.97
CA GLY A 99 4.21 -35.39 -8.97
C GLY A 99 3.77 -33.91 -9.01
N MET A 100 4.06 -33.21 -10.11
CA MET A 100 3.53 -31.86 -10.34
C MET A 100 2.14 -31.92 -10.97
N TYR A 101 1.28 -30.95 -10.62
CA TYR A 101 -0.07 -30.84 -11.17
C TYR A 101 -0.26 -29.47 -11.81
N ALA A 102 -1.15 -29.40 -12.80
CA ALA A 102 -1.44 -28.18 -13.55
C ALA A 102 -2.90 -28.15 -14.00
N GLU A 103 -3.40 -26.95 -14.28
CA GLU A 103 -4.70 -26.79 -14.92
C GLU A 103 -4.65 -27.39 -16.34
N ALA A 104 -5.74 -28.04 -16.76
CA ALA A 104 -5.75 -28.87 -17.96
C ALA A 104 -5.56 -28.07 -19.25
N GLU A 105 -6.23 -26.92 -19.40
CA GLU A 105 -6.05 -26.05 -20.57
C GLU A 105 -4.65 -25.44 -20.59
N ALA A 106 -4.15 -24.98 -19.43
CA ALA A 106 -2.78 -24.47 -19.29
C ALA A 106 -1.74 -25.53 -19.66
N LEU A 107 -1.86 -26.77 -19.20
CA LEU A 107 -0.92 -27.84 -19.52
C LEU A 107 -0.97 -28.23 -21.00
N GLN A 108 -2.17 -28.25 -21.60
CA GLN A 108 -2.32 -28.52 -23.03
C GLN A 108 -1.67 -27.41 -23.87
N ALA A 109 -1.87 -26.14 -23.49
CA ALA A 109 -1.24 -24.99 -24.13
C ALA A 109 0.29 -25.04 -23.99
N PHE A 110 0.78 -25.38 -22.79
CA PHE A 110 2.22 -25.55 -22.54
C PHE A 110 2.81 -26.66 -23.41
N GLY A 111 2.13 -27.79 -23.58
CA GLY A 111 2.56 -28.87 -24.48
C GLY A 111 2.73 -28.42 -25.93
N LYS A 112 1.82 -27.57 -26.43
CA LYS A 112 1.93 -26.96 -27.77
C LYS A 112 3.12 -26.00 -27.86
N MET A 113 3.28 -25.14 -26.85
CA MET A 113 4.39 -24.20 -26.75
C MET A 113 5.74 -24.92 -26.72
N ARG A 114 5.87 -25.95 -25.88
CA ARG A 114 7.07 -26.79 -25.76
C ARG A 114 7.40 -27.51 -27.06
N ALA A 115 6.40 -28.07 -27.76
CA ALA A 115 6.61 -28.72 -29.04
C ALA A 115 7.07 -27.73 -30.12
N ALA A 116 6.58 -26.49 -30.10
CA ALA A 116 7.02 -25.45 -31.02
C ALA A 116 8.46 -25.02 -30.72
N ALA A 117 8.79 -24.72 -29.46
CA ALA A 117 10.15 -24.40 -29.02
C ALA A 117 11.15 -25.49 -29.42
N ALA A 118 10.79 -26.77 -29.23
CA ALA A 118 11.66 -27.89 -29.57
C ALA A 118 11.99 -27.98 -31.06
N ARG A 119 11.09 -27.54 -31.96
CA ARG A 119 11.36 -27.49 -33.42
C ARG A 119 12.41 -26.44 -33.77
N GLU A 120 12.63 -25.46 -32.90
CA GLU A 120 13.64 -24.41 -33.03
C GLU A 120 14.88 -24.68 -32.16
N GLY A 121 14.98 -25.89 -31.59
CA GLY A 121 16.10 -26.28 -30.73
C GLY A 121 16.07 -25.67 -29.33
N VAL A 122 14.93 -25.11 -28.90
CA VAL A 122 14.73 -24.57 -27.56
C VAL A 122 13.99 -25.61 -26.71
N GLU A 123 14.59 -26.04 -25.59
CA GLU A 123 13.97 -26.99 -24.67
C GLU A 123 13.32 -26.26 -23.49
N LEU A 124 12.02 -26.46 -23.32
CA LEU A 124 11.26 -25.92 -22.18
C LEU A 124 11.02 -27.02 -21.14
N LEU A 125 11.37 -26.74 -19.89
CA LEU A 125 11.25 -27.64 -18.74
C LEU A 125 10.53 -26.95 -17.58
N ILE A 126 9.48 -27.57 -17.05
CA ILE A 126 8.75 -27.07 -15.88
C ILE A 126 9.55 -27.39 -14.60
N LEU A 127 9.87 -26.36 -13.83
CA LEU A 127 10.49 -26.49 -12.50
C LEU A 127 9.46 -26.43 -11.37
N SER A 128 8.34 -25.76 -11.60
CA SER A 128 7.23 -25.61 -10.64
C SER A 128 5.94 -25.33 -11.40
N ALA A 129 4.83 -25.89 -10.90
CA ALA A 129 3.49 -25.72 -11.44
C ALA A 129 2.53 -25.40 -10.27
N PHE A 130 1.49 -26.21 -10.05
CA PHE A 130 0.61 -26.03 -8.89
C PHE A 130 1.37 -26.13 -7.56
N ARG A 131 1.06 -25.20 -6.65
CA ARG A 131 1.46 -25.27 -5.25
C ARG A 131 0.24 -25.15 -4.36
N SER A 132 0.05 -26.10 -3.45
CA SER A 132 -1.02 -26.01 -2.44
C SER A 132 -0.73 -24.91 -1.42
N PHE A 133 -1.76 -24.49 -0.68
CA PHE A 133 -1.62 -23.58 0.45
C PHE A 133 -0.54 -24.04 1.42
N ASN A 134 -0.55 -25.32 1.78
CA ASN A 134 0.41 -25.91 2.72
C ASN A 134 1.85 -25.90 2.19
N HIS A 135 2.06 -26.13 0.89
CA HIS A 135 3.38 -26.02 0.28
C HIS A 135 3.87 -24.56 0.33
N GLN A 136 3.03 -23.61 -0.07
CA GLN A 136 3.39 -22.19 -0.02
C GLN A 136 3.67 -21.72 1.41
N ARG A 137 2.89 -22.19 2.39
CA ARG A 137 3.11 -21.94 3.82
C ARG A 137 4.48 -22.43 4.28
N TRP A 138 4.87 -23.64 3.91
CA TRP A 138 6.20 -24.15 4.27
C TRP A 138 7.34 -23.27 3.73
N ILE A 139 7.25 -22.82 2.47
CA ILE A 139 8.24 -21.91 1.86
C ILE A 139 8.28 -20.56 2.60
N TRP A 140 7.11 -20.00 2.89
CA TRP A 140 6.97 -18.74 3.60
C TRP A 140 7.55 -18.82 5.01
N GLU A 141 7.11 -19.81 5.81
CA GLU A 141 7.51 -19.95 7.22
C GLU A 141 9.01 -20.24 7.37
N ALA A 142 9.62 -20.96 6.42
CA ALA A 142 11.06 -21.12 6.40
C ALA A 142 11.79 -19.76 6.28
N LYS A 143 11.34 -18.89 5.35
CA LYS A 143 11.90 -17.54 5.16
C LYS A 143 11.60 -16.63 6.35
N TRP A 144 10.40 -16.72 6.91
CA TRP A 144 9.93 -15.98 8.07
C TRP A 144 10.81 -16.28 9.29
N ARG A 145 10.89 -17.56 9.69
CA ARG A 145 11.65 -17.98 10.88
C ARG A 145 13.14 -17.68 10.75
N GLU A 146 13.73 -17.84 9.56
CA GLU A 146 15.14 -17.52 9.32
C GLU A 146 15.45 -16.04 9.63
N ARG A 147 14.61 -15.12 9.15
CA ARG A 147 14.81 -13.66 9.24
C ARG A 147 14.29 -13.07 10.54
N TYR A 148 13.23 -13.65 11.11
CA TYR A 148 12.74 -13.25 12.41
C TYR A 148 13.80 -13.54 13.49
N LYS A 149 14.48 -14.70 13.41
CA LYS A 149 15.57 -15.06 14.33
C LYS A 149 16.81 -14.16 14.21
N SER A 150 17.03 -13.50 13.08
CA SER A 150 18.17 -12.58 12.94
C SER A 150 17.93 -11.23 13.62
N GLY A 151 16.71 -10.93 14.07
CA GLY A 151 16.34 -9.65 14.68
C GLY A 151 16.47 -8.47 13.71
N ALA A 152 16.52 -8.73 12.40
CA ALA A 152 16.77 -7.70 11.40
C ALA A 152 15.57 -6.78 11.13
N PHE A 153 14.41 -7.10 11.68
CA PHE A 153 13.16 -6.36 11.47
C PHE A 153 12.43 -6.23 12.81
N GLU A 154 12.03 -5.01 13.16
CA GLU A 154 11.32 -4.71 14.41
C GLU A 154 9.81 -4.97 14.27
N ALA A 155 9.23 -4.66 13.10
CA ALA A 155 7.81 -4.86 12.82
C ALA A 155 7.54 -6.08 11.91
N PRO A 156 6.50 -6.91 12.22
CA PRO A 156 6.06 -8.01 11.36
C PRO A 156 5.77 -7.59 9.91
N ARG A 157 5.22 -6.38 9.72
CA ARG A 157 4.94 -5.78 8.41
C ARG A 157 6.19 -5.66 7.55
N ASP A 158 7.29 -5.16 8.11
CA ASP A 158 8.51 -4.90 7.36
C ASP A 158 9.17 -6.21 6.93
N LEU A 159 9.15 -7.20 7.83
CA LEU A 159 9.62 -8.55 7.51
C LEU A 159 8.76 -9.20 6.41
N ALA A 160 7.43 -9.12 6.53
CA ALA A 160 6.52 -9.66 5.52
C ALA A 160 6.76 -8.99 4.16
N THR A 161 6.80 -7.66 4.11
CA THR A 161 7.05 -6.88 2.89
C THR A 161 8.40 -7.24 2.26
N HIS A 162 9.44 -7.47 3.09
CA HIS A 162 10.74 -7.91 2.62
C HIS A 162 10.69 -9.30 1.99
N ILE A 163 10.01 -10.27 2.60
CA ILE A 163 9.84 -11.62 2.04
C ILE A 163 9.03 -11.56 0.74
N MET A 164 7.97 -10.74 0.72
CA MET A 164 7.10 -10.54 -0.44
C MET A 164 7.78 -9.91 -1.64
N ARG A 165 9.04 -9.44 -1.54
CA ARG A 165 9.84 -9.12 -2.73
C ARG A 165 10.05 -10.33 -3.64
N TYR A 166 10.12 -11.53 -3.07
CA TYR A 166 10.52 -12.75 -3.78
C TYR A 166 9.64 -13.97 -3.49
N SER A 167 8.64 -13.85 -2.63
CA SER A 167 7.81 -15.00 -2.23
C SER A 167 6.43 -14.56 -1.81
N SER A 168 5.41 -15.11 -2.43
CA SER A 168 4.02 -14.83 -2.09
C SER A 168 3.66 -15.30 -0.68
N MET A 169 2.77 -14.55 -0.03
CA MET A 169 2.05 -15.04 1.14
C MET A 169 1.27 -16.31 0.77
N PRO A 170 1.13 -17.27 1.70
CA PRO A 170 0.23 -18.39 1.51
C PRO A 170 -1.19 -17.90 1.27
N GLY A 171 -1.81 -18.38 0.18
CA GLY A 171 -3.12 -17.92 -0.27
C GLY A 171 -3.06 -16.93 -1.44
N THR A 172 -1.98 -16.15 -1.61
CA THR A 172 -1.89 -15.13 -2.67
C THR A 172 -1.07 -15.55 -3.88
N SER A 173 -0.50 -16.75 -3.87
CA SER A 173 0.31 -17.26 -4.98
C SER A 173 -0.54 -17.59 -6.21
N ARG A 174 -0.12 -17.17 -7.40
CA ARG A 174 -0.77 -17.59 -8.65
C ARG A 174 -0.56 -19.08 -8.96
N HIS A 175 0.48 -19.71 -8.41
CA HIS A 175 0.67 -21.16 -8.49
C HIS A 175 -0.47 -21.94 -7.81
N HIS A 176 -1.24 -21.32 -6.93
CA HIS A 176 -2.44 -21.94 -6.37
C HIS A 176 -3.48 -22.29 -7.43
N TRP A 177 -3.44 -21.64 -8.59
CA TRP A 177 -4.45 -21.83 -9.65
C TRP A 177 -4.05 -22.91 -10.64
N GLY A 178 -2.82 -23.43 -10.56
CA GLY A 178 -2.28 -24.42 -11.51
C GLY A 178 -2.06 -23.87 -12.92
N THR A 179 -2.21 -22.56 -13.13
CA THR A 179 -2.06 -21.87 -14.42
C THR A 179 -0.66 -21.32 -14.67
N ASP A 180 0.20 -21.35 -13.66
CA ASP A 180 1.48 -20.66 -13.65
C ASP A 180 2.63 -21.68 -13.58
N PHE A 181 3.64 -21.48 -14.43
CA PHE A 181 4.80 -22.35 -14.55
C PHE A 181 6.10 -21.57 -14.33
N ASP A 182 6.98 -22.10 -13.49
CA ASP A 182 8.38 -21.69 -13.44
C ASP A 182 9.17 -22.52 -14.45
N ILE A 183 9.81 -21.88 -15.42
CA ILE A 183 10.39 -22.54 -16.59
C ILE A 183 11.92 -22.42 -16.59
N ASN A 184 12.60 -23.56 -16.75
CA ASN A 184 14.06 -23.76 -16.93
C ASN A 184 15.01 -23.29 -15.80
N ALA A 185 14.79 -22.15 -15.13
CA ALA A 185 15.68 -21.68 -14.05
C ALA A 185 15.00 -20.70 -13.07
N LEU A 186 15.22 -20.84 -11.76
CA LEU A 186 14.69 -19.92 -10.73
C LEU A 186 15.64 -18.75 -10.40
N ASN A 187 16.46 -18.33 -11.36
CA ASN A 187 17.36 -17.19 -11.18
C ASN A 187 17.57 -16.41 -12.49
N ASN A 188 17.48 -15.09 -12.42
CA ASN A 188 17.52 -14.24 -13.62
C ASN A 188 18.86 -14.31 -14.35
N ARG A 189 19.97 -14.51 -13.63
CA ARG A 189 21.32 -14.57 -14.20
C ARG A 189 21.50 -15.70 -15.19
N TRP A 190 20.80 -16.83 -15.01
CA TRP A 190 20.85 -17.94 -15.95
C TRP A 190 20.35 -17.53 -17.34
N PHE A 191 19.34 -16.66 -17.42
CA PHE A 191 18.82 -16.16 -18.70
C PHE A 191 19.73 -15.15 -19.41
N ASP A 192 20.85 -14.76 -18.80
CA ASP A 192 21.90 -13.98 -19.47
C ASP A 192 23.04 -14.87 -20.00
N THR A 193 23.01 -16.18 -19.74
CA THR A 193 24.01 -17.14 -20.22
C THR A 193 23.77 -17.52 -21.70
N PRO A 194 24.78 -18.04 -22.41
CA PRO A 194 24.60 -18.57 -23.76
C PRO A 194 23.52 -19.65 -23.87
N GLU A 195 23.30 -20.41 -22.80
CA GLU A 195 22.28 -21.47 -22.74
C GLU A 195 20.88 -20.90 -22.44
N GLY A 196 20.77 -19.98 -21.49
CA GLY A 196 19.48 -19.46 -21.03
C GLY A 196 18.91 -18.32 -21.86
N LYS A 197 19.78 -17.52 -22.51
CA LYS A 197 19.34 -16.39 -23.32
C LYS A 197 18.44 -16.80 -24.49
N PRO A 198 18.77 -17.83 -25.30
CA PRO A 198 17.89 -18.28 -26.37
C PRO A 198 16.51 -18.75 -25.86
N VAL A 199 16.45 -19.39 -24.69
CA VAL A 199 15.19 -19.83 -24.09
C VAL A 199 14.31 -18.63 -23.72
N TYR A 200 14.87 -17.64 -23.04
CA TYR A 200 14.13 -16.44 -22.65
C TYR A 200 13.68 -15.62 -23.86
N ASP A 201 14.58 -15.39 -24.82
CA ASP A 201 14.25 -14.64 -26.04
C ASP A 201 13.11 -15.33 -26.81
N TRP A 202 13.15 -16.66 -26.91
CA TRP A 202 12.08 -17.43 -27.55
C TRP A 202 10.75 -17.29 -26.81
N MET A 203 10.74 -17.44 -25.48
CA MET A 203 9.52 -17.25 -24.69
C MET A 203 8.96 -15.83 -24.82
N LYS A 204 9.82 -14.79 -24.77
CA LYS A 204 9.39 -13.39 -24.98
C LYS A 204 8.75 -13.16 -26.35
N ALA A 205 9.22 -13.84 -27.39
CA ALA A 205 8.69 -13.70 -28.74
C ALA A 205 7.39 -14.50 -28.95
N HIS A 206 7.29 -15.69 -28.37
CA HIS A 206 6.29 -16.69 -28.81
C HIS A 206 5.29 -17.12 -27.73
N ALA A 207 5.58 -16.96 -26.44
CA ALA A 207 4.73 -17.51 -25.37
C ALA A 207 3.28 -16.98 -25.43
N ALA A 208 3.10 -15.71 -25.82
CA ALA A 208 1.80 -15.08 -25.99
C ALA A 208 0.92 -15.76 -27.06
N GLU A 209 1.52 -16.35 -28.10
CA GLU A 209 0.79 -17.11 -29.14
C GLU A 209 0.11 -18.35 -28.56
N TYR A 210 0.60 -18.85 -27.43
CA TYR A 210 0.05 -19.99 -26.70
C TYR A 210 -0.72 -19.56 -25.45
N GLY A 211 -0.98 -18.25 -25.27
CA GLY A 211 -1.72 -17.70 -24.13
C GLY A 211 -0.90 -17.51 -22.85
N PHE A 212 0.43 -17.64 -22.90
CA PHE A 212 1.32 -17.41 -21.76
C PHE A 212 1.85 -15.99 -21.71
N CYS A 213 1.92 -15.43 -20.50
CA CYS A 213 2.46 -14.09 -20.29
C CYS A 213 3.42 -14.06 -19.10
N GLU A 214 4.48 -13.25 -19.23
CA GLU A 214 5.44 -12.96 -18.17
C GLU A 214 4.82 -11.95 -17.19
N VAL A 215 4.24 -12.47 -16.11
CA VAL A 215 3.47 -11.66 -15.14
C VAL A 215 4.36 -10.80 -14.25
N TYR A 216 5.59 -11.23 -13.95
CA TYR A 216 6.55 -10.46 -13.16
C TYR A 216 7.68 -9.92 -14.05
N SER A 217 7.29 -9.07 -15.01
CA SER A 217 8.19 -8.39 -15.95
C SER A 217 9.10 -7.33 -15.27
N ALA A 218 9.96 -6.66 -16.03
CA ALA A 218 10.77 -5.56 -15.52
C ALA A 218 9.92 -4.45 -14.86
N ARG A 219 10.48 -3.78 -13.85
CA ARG A 219 9.87 -2.61 -13.21
C ARG A 219 10.25 -1.32 -13.96
N ASP A 220 9.74 -1.17 -15.18
CA ASP A 220 10.11 -0.12 -16.15
C ASP A 220 9.04 0.97 -16.33
N GLY A 221 8.23 1.21 -15.29
CA GLY A 221 7.17 2.22 -15.28
C GLY A 221 5.80 1.69 -15.73
N ARG A 222 5.75 0.64 -16.56
CA ARG A 222 4.51 -0.06 -16.91
C ARG A 222 4.04 -0.99 -15.78
N ARG A 223 4.98 -1.67 -15.10
CA ARG A 223 4.74 -2.41 -13.85
C ARG A 223 5.52 -1.76 -12.72
N GLN A 224 4.84 -1.32 -11.65
CA GLN A 224 5.45 -0.59 -10.54
C GLN A 224 5.47 -1.40 -9.24
N THR A 225 4.43 -2.20 -9.00
CA THR A 225 4.24 -3.03 -7.81
C THR A 225 4.46 -4.51 -8.13
N GLY A 226 4.26 -5.38 -7.14
CA GLY A 226 4.36 -6.83 -7.25
C GLY A 226 5.69 -7.39 -6.79
N TYR A 227 5.96 -8.64 -7.17
CA TYR A 227 7.23 -9.29 -6.90
C TYR A 227 8.36 -8.67 -7.75
N GLU A 228 9.61 -8.91 -7.37
CA GLU A 228 10.76 -8.58 -8.20
C GLU A 228 10.68 -9.30 -9.57
N PRO A 229 11.40 -8.86 -10.60
CA PRO A 229 11.31 -9.50 -11.91
C PRO A 229 11.67 -10.99 -11.86
N GLU A 230 10.88 -11.84 -12.51
CA GLU A 230 11.06 -13.30 -12.56
C GLU A 230 10.93 -13.79 -14.00
N ARG A 231 12.07 -13.87 -14.72
CA ARG A 231 12.11 -14.26 -16.14
C ARG A 231 11.60 -15.68 -16.44
N TRP A 232 11.42 -16.46 -15.40
CA TRP A 232 10.97 -17.85 -15.44
C TRP A 232 9.48 -18.04 -15.16
N HIS A 233 8.79 -17.03 -14.61
CA HIS A 233 7.41 -17.16 -14.15
C HIS A 233 6.42 -16.76 -15.26
N TRP A 234 5.73 -17.75 -15.83
CA TRP A 234 4.79 -17.55 -16.94
C TRP A 234 3.40 -18.09 -16.61
N SER A 235 2.37 -17.26 -16.80
CA SER A 235 0.98 -17.58 -16.46
C SER A 235 0.15 -17.78 -17.73
N TYR A 236 -0.67 -18.84 -17.77
CA TYR A 236 -1.67 -19.05 -18.82
C TYR A 236 -2.88 -18.13 -18.59
N ILE A 237 -2.87 -16.99 -19.28
CA ILE A 237 -3.79 -15.87 -19.03
C ILE A 237 -5.28 -16.18 -19.28
N PRO A 238 -5.67 -16.98 -20.30
CA PRO A 238 -7.08 -17.30 -20.51
C PRO A 238 -7.75 -17.88 -19.26
N THR A 239 -7.12 -18.85 -18.59
CA THR A 239 -7.65 -19.41 -17.35
C THR A 239 -7.33 -18.52 -16.15
N ALA A 240 -6.10 -18.01 -16.04
CA ALA A 240 -5.67 -17.24 -14.87
C ALA A 240 -6.44 -15.92 -14.68
N SER A 241 -6.91 -15.30 -15.76
CA SER A 241 -7.74 -14.08 -15.69
C SER A 241 -9.05 -14.30 -14.93
N ARG A 242 -9.63 -15.51 -15.04
CA ARG A 242 -10.85 -15.88 -14.32
C ARG A 242 -10.60 -16.07 -12.83
N TYR A 243 -9.48 -16.70 -12.48
CA TYR A 243 -9.03 -16.79 -11.10
C TYR A 243 -8.75 -15.40 -10.50
N LEU A 244 -8.09 -14.52 -11.26
CA LEU A 244 -7.81 -13.15 -10.82
C LEU A 244 -9.11 -12.36 -10.57
N ALA A 245 -10.08 -12.40 -11.50
CA ALA A 245 -11.38 -11.77 -11.32
C ALA A 245 -12.16 -12.36 -10.13
N ALA A 246 -12.14 -13.69 -10.00
CA ALA A 246 -12.72 -14.40 -8.87
C ALA A 246 -12.08 -14.01 -7.52
N TYR A 247 -10.77 -13.78 -7.49
CA TYR A 247 -10.04 -13.36 -6.30
C TYR A 247 -10.46 -11.97 -5.82
N VAL A 248 -10.64 -11.03 -6.75
CA VAL A 248 -11.12 -9.66 -6.45
C VAL A 248 -12.55 -9.69 -5.87
N GLU A 249 -13.36 -10.67 -6.27
CA GLU A 249 -14.74 -10.86 -5.78
C GLU A 249 -14.83 -11.56 -4.43
N ALA A 250 -13.91 -12.48 -4.14
CA ALA A 250 -13.96 -13.33 -2.96
C ALA A 250 -13.31 -12.64 -1.76
N ARG A 251 -14.09 -11.79 -1.07
CA ARG A 251 -13.66 -11.06 0.14
C ARG A 251 -13.15 -11.96 1.27
N ASP A 252 -13.57 -13.22 1.31
CA ASP A 252 -13.17 -14.23 2.29
C ASP A 252 -11.88 -14.99 1.93
N ALA A 253 -11.33 -14.77 0.73
CA ALA A 253 -10.07 -15.37 0.26
C ALA A 253 -8.80 -14.66 0.78
N GLN A 254 -8.91 -13.79 1.79
CA GLN A 254 -7.76 -13.10 2.36
C GLN A 254 -6.70 -14.09 2.91
N PRO A 255 -5.40 -13.79 2.76
CA PRO A 255 -4.33 -14.62 3.28
C PRO A 255 -4.35 -14.67 4.81
N ARG A 256 -4.51 -15.87 5.38
CA ARG A 256 -4.51 -16.15 6.83
C ARG A 256 -4.12 -17.59 7.13
N GLY A 257 -3.68 -17.87 8.35
CA GLY A 257 -3.35 -19.23 8.82
C GLY A 257 -1.90 -19.66 8.55
N PHE A 258 -0.97 -18.72 8.63
CA PHE A 258 0.47 -18.96 8.49
C PHE A 258 1.27 -17.99 9.38
N GLU A 259 2.52 -18.30 9.72
CA GLU A 259 3.31 -17.40 10.58
C GLU A 259 3.51 -16.01 9.94
N GLY A 260 3.19 -14.95 10.67
CA GLY A 260 3.28 -13.59 10.17
C GLY A 260 2.04 -13.12 9.38
N ASP A 261 0.96 -13.90 9.38
CA ASP A 261 -0.32 -13.48 8.77
C ASP A 261 -0.92 -12.21 9.42
N VAL A 262 -0.58 -11.92 10.67
CA VAL A 262 -0.86 -10.63 11.35
C VAL A 262 -0.35 -9.40 10.60
N ALA A 263 0.64 -9.57 9.71
CA ALA A 263 1.15 -8.50 8.87
C ALA A 263 0.33 -8.29 7.59
N ALA A 264 -0.43 -9.29 7.15
CA ALA A 264 -1.17 -9.24 5.90
C ALA A 264 -2.10 -8.02 5.81
N PRO A 265 -2.88 -7.65 6.84
CA PRO A 265 -3.77 -6.49 6.75
C PRO A 265 -3.05 -5.14 6.72
N GLN A 266 -1.77 -5.11 7.11
CA GLN A 266 -0.94 -3.89 7.09
C GLN A 266 -0.25 -3.68 5.73
N ILE A 267 -0.48 -4.60 4.78
CA ILE A 267 0.13 -4.66 3.47
C ILE A 267 -1.00 -4.66 2.44
N ASN A 268 -0.81 -3.91 1.36
CA ASN A 268 -1.69 -3.90 0.19
C ASN A 268 -1.53 -5.20 -0.61
N TRP A 269 -1.72 -6.37 0.00
CA TRP A 269 -1.38 -7.65 -0.59
C TRP A 269 -2.21 -7.96 -1.85
N LEU A 270 -3.44 -7.42 -1.95
CA LEU A 270 -4.28 -7.61 -3.14
C LEU A 270 -3.80 -6.70 -4.27
N THR A 271 -3.70 -5.41 -4.00
CA THR A 271 -3.43 -4.37 -5.00
C THR A 271 -1.97 -4.28 -5.39
N ASP A 272 -1.05 -4.37 -4.43
CA ASP A 272 0.39 -4.30 -4.70
C ASP A 272 0.97 -5.66 -5.12
N TYR A 273 0.34 -6.81 -4.83
CA TYR A 273 0.96 -8.11 -5.13
C TYR A 273 0.14 -9.06 -6.01
N VAL A 274 -1.12 -9.36 -5.66
CA VAL A 274 -1.97 -10.22 -6.49
C VAL A 274 -2.27 -9.56 -7.84
N LEU A 275 -2.58 -8.25 -7.82
CA LEU A 275 -2.81 -7.40 -8.98
C LEU A 275 -1.54 -6.71 -9.51
N GLY A 276 -0.43 -6.79 -8.78
CA GLY A 276 0.89 -6.23 -9.14
C GLY A 276 1.62 -6.97 -10.27
N ILE A 277 0.89 -7.37 -11.31
CA ILE A 277 1.41 -8.08 -12.48
C ILE A 277 1.63 -7.12 -13.66
N ASN A 278 2.31 -7.61 -14.70
CA ASN A 278 2.46 -6.91 -15.96
C ASN A 278 1.07 -6.58 -16.56
N PRO A 279 0.75 -5.30 -16.84
CA PRO A 279 -0.56 -4.90 -17.36
C PRO A 279 -0.91 -5.54 -18.71
N ASP A 280 0.08 -5.90 -19.52
CA ASP A 280 -0.13 -6.60 -20.80
C ASP A 280 -0.66 -8.04 -20.59
N CYS A 281 -0.60 -8.56 -19.36
CA CYS A 281 -1.16 -9.86 -18.99
C CYS A 281 -2.60 -9.78 -18.48
N LEU A 282 -3.23 -8.60 -18.49
CA LEU A 282 -4.64 -8.44 -18.12
C LEU A 282 -5.55 -8.77 -19.30
N TRP A 283 -6.58 -9.58 -19.04
CA TRP A 283 -7.55 -9.96 -20.06
C TRP A 283 -8.49 -8.80 -20.40
N THR A 284 -8.76 -8.65 -21.68
CA THR A 284 -9.65 -7.66 -22.28
C THR A 284 -10.72 -8.32 -23.14
N ALA A 285 -11.81 -7.62 -23.42
CA ALA A 285 -12.92 -8.10 -24.24
C ALA A 285 -12.51 -8.32 -25.70
N SER A 286 -11.37 -7.74 -26.11
CA SER A 286 -10.75 -7.98 -27.42
C SER A 286 -9.95 -9.29 -27.51
N ASP A 287 -9.63 -9.91 -26.38
CA ASP A 287 -8.82 -11.14 -26.38
C ASP A 287 -9.64 -12.37 -26.80
N ALA A 288 -9.02 -13.23 -27.61
CA ALA A 288 -9.66 -14.45 -28.09
C ALA A 288 -9.60 -15.56 -27.04
N GLY A 289 -10.76 -16.07 -26.61
CA GLY A 289 -10.86 -17.22 -25.71
C GLY A 289 -11.99 -17.08 -24.70
N LYS A 290 -11.87 -17.80 -23.58
CA LYS A 290 -12.89 -17.84 -22.51
C LYS A 290 -12.42 -17.15 -21.22
N GLY A 291 -11.47 -16.23 -21.31
CA GLY A 291 -11.00 -15.47 -20.16
C GLY A 291 -12.03 -14.47 -19.66
N ARG A 292 -11.68 -13.73 -18.61
CA ARG A 292 -12.58 -12.78 -17.94
C ARG A 292 -11.86 -11.48 -17.64
N GLU A 293 -12.43 -10.37 -18.09
CA GLU A 293 -11.93 -9.03 -17.73
C GLU A 293 -12.07 -8.78 -16.23
N LEU A 294 -11.15 -7.99 -15.68
CA LEU A 294 -11.30 -7.43 -14.34
C LEU A 294 -12.34 -6.30 -14.35
N PRO A 295 -13.48 -6.43 -13.65
CA PRO A 295 -14.46 -5.37 -13.64
C PRO A 295 -13.90 -4.14 -12.89
N LEU A 296 -13.71 -3.02 -13.60
CA LEU A 296 -13.13 -1.79 -13.02
C LEU A 296 -13.85 -1.31 -11.75
N VAL A 297 -15.18 -1.49 -11.70
CA VAL A 297 -16.00 -1.16 -10.52
C VAL A 297 -15.63 -2.04 -9.32
N LEU A 298 -15.39 -3.34 -9.53
CA LEU A 298 -14.98 -4.25 -8.46
C LEU A 298 -13.54 -4.02 -8.03
N LEU A 299 -12.65 -3.67 -8.95
CA LEU A 299 -11.29 -3.27 -8.63
C LEU A 299 -11.29 -2.05 -7.71
N ARG A 300 -12.07 -1.01 -8.06
CA ARG A 300 -12.24 0.18 -7.23
C ARG A 300 -12.82 -0.17 -5.85
N ALA A 301 -13.90 -0.95 -5.80
CA ALA A 301 -14.52 -1.36 -4.54
C ALA A 301 -13.60 -2.26 -3.68
N ALA A 302 -12.72 -3.06 -4.30
CA ALA A 302 -11.75 -3.89 -3.59
C ALA A 302 -10.60 -3.06 -3.01
N ILE A 303 -10.13 -2.05 -3.75
CA ILE A 303 -9.17 -1.05 -3.25
C ILE A 303 -9.78 -0.31 -2.05
N GLU A 304 -11.00 0.23 -2.20
CA GLU A 304 -11.72 0.94 -1.15
C GLU A 304 -11.93 0.04 0.09
N ALA A 305 -12.33 -1.22 -0.09
CA ALA A 305 -12.52 -2.16 1.02
C ALA A 305 -11.21 -2.60 1.71
N GLU A 306 -10.11 -2.79 0.97
CA GLU A 306 -8.79 -3.10 1.55
C GLU A 306 -8.28 -1.93 2.39
N GLN A 307 -8.50 -0.70 1.92
CA GLN A 307 -8.14 0.51 2.64
C GLN A 307 -9.01 0.71 3.89
N ALA A 308 -10.32 0.54 3.78
CA ALA A 308 -11.24 0.60 4.92
C ALA A 308 -10.91 -0.46 5.99
N ALA A 309 -10.69 -1.73 5.59
CA ALA A 309 -10.35 -2.81 6.51
C ALA A 309 -8.99 -2.58 7.21
N ARG A 310 -8.03 -1.95 6.54
CA ARG A 310 -6.74 -1.58 7.15
C ARG A 310 -6.90 -0.51 8.22
N VAL A 311 -7.72 0.51 7.96
CA VAL A 311 -7.98 1.55 8.96
C VAL A 311 -8.73 0.94 10.14
N GLU A 312 -9.78 0.16 9.85
CA GLU A 312 -10.56 -0.56 10.86
C GLU A 312 -9.68 -1.43 11.75
N GLN A 313 -8.71 -2.16 11.22
CA GLN A 313 -7.84 -3.01 12.04
C GLN A 313 -6.72 -2.26 12.79
N LEU A 314 -6.29 -1.09 12.31
CA LEU A 314 -5.32 -0.26 13.05
C LEU A 314 -5.98 0.54 14.17
N CYS A 315 -7.26 0.90 14.00
CA CYS A 315 -8.08 1.56 15.01
C CYS A 315 -8.72 0.56 15.98
N LEU A 316 -9.42 -0.46 15.47
CA LEU A 316 -10.11 -1.51 16.23
C LEU A 316 -9.22 -2.76 16.31
N ARG A 317 -8.12 -2.62 17.05
CA ARG A 317 -7.05 -3.63 17.18
C ARG A 317 -7.55 -5.02 17.58
N ASP A 318 -8.56 -5.08 18.46
CA ASP A 318 -9.13 -6.31 19.02
C ASP A 318 -10.68 -6.22 19.14
N GLU A 319 -11.33 -7.38 19.33
CA GLU A 319 -12.76 -7.43 19.66
C GLU A 319 -13.03 -6.67 20.97
N GLY A 320 -13.84 -5.60 20.90
CA GLY A 320 -14.23 -4.77 22.05
C GLY A 320 -13.56 -3.40 22.13
N THR A 321 -12.51 -3.12 21.35
CA THR A 321 -11.87 -1.79 21.32
C THR A 321 -12.86 -0.68 20.98
N ARG A 322 -13.82 -0.97 20.08
CA ARG A 322 -14.88 -0.03 19.73
C ARG A 322 -15.71 0.40 20.94
N ASP A 323 -16.18 -0.55 21.73
CA ASP A 323 -17.00 -0.27 22.90
C ASP A 323 -16.21 0.45 23.99
N GLU A 324 -14.92 0.12 24.16
CA GLU A 324 -14.02 0.86 25.06
C GLU A 324 -13.92 2.34 24.65
N LEU A 325 -13.64 2.61 23.38
CA LEU A 325 -13.50 3.97 22.85
C LEU A 325 -14.80 4.78 22.99
N LEU A 326 -15.95 4.16 22.70
CA LEU A 326 -17.26 4.78 22.88
C LEU A 326 -17.58 5.04 24.36
N ALA A 327 -17.22 4.12 25.25
CA ALA A 327 -17.40 4.29 26.68
C ALA A 327 -16.47 5.37 27.24
N TRP A 328 -15.23 5.47 26.75
CA TRP A 328 -14.28 6.53 27.12
C TRP A 328 -14.81 7.91 26.71
N ARG A 329 -15.31 8.04 25.48
CA ARG A 329 -16.02 9.24 25.05
C ARG A 329 -17.22 9.57 25.95
N ALA A 330 -18.04 8.58 26.30
CA ALA A 330 -19.22 8.78 27.14
C ALA A 330 -18.87 9.29 28.55
N ARG A 331 -17.66 9.00 29.04
CA ARG A 331 -17.10 9.55 30.28
C ARG A 331 -16.38 10.90 30.09
N GLY A 332 -16.52 11.54 28.93
CA GLY A 332 -15.91 12.85 28.69
C GLY A 332 -14.40 12.82 28.50
N PHE A 333 -13.85 11.70 28.03
CA PHE A 333 -12.42 11.51 27.79
C PHE A 333 -11.52 11.51 29.03
N GLU A 334 -12.08 11.25 30.22
CA GLU A 334 -11.33 11.11 31.46
C GLU A 334 -10.11 10.18 31.31
N LEU A 335 -8.93 10.68 31.70
CA LEU A 335 -7.66 9.97 31.68
C LEU A 335 -7.35 9.38 33.06
N GLU A 336 -6.84 8.16 33.10
CA GLU A 336 -6.34 7.53 34.33
C GLU A 336 -5.00 8.18 34.76
N GLU A 337 -4.68 8.16 36.06
CA GLU A 337 -3.47 8.84 36.59
C GLU A 337 -2.16 8.31 35.98
N ASP A 338 -2.11 7.05 35.59
CA ASP A 338 -0.97 6.36 34.99
C ASP A 338 -1.15 6.05 33.50
N ALA A 339 -2.09 6.73 32.84
CA ALA A 339 -2.35 6.53 31.42
C ALA A 339 -1.11 6.83 30.55
N ASP A 340 -0.77 5.90 29.65
CA ASP A 340 0.23 6.13 28.62
C ASP A 340 -0.34 7.05 27.53
N ILE A 341 -0.08 8.36 27.70
CA ILE A 341 -0.57 9.41 26.79
C ILE A 341 -0.03 9.22 25.38
N ALA A 342 1.24 8.82 25.23
CA ALA A 342 1.84 8.61 23.93
C ALA A 342 1.15 7.45 23.19
N ALA A 343 0.97 6.31 23.86
CA ALA A 343 0.26 5.17 23.29
C ALA A 343 -1.20 5.51 22.94
N ARG A 344 -1.90 6.25 23.80
CA ARG A 344 -3.29 6.66 23.55
C ARG A 344 -3.40 7.59 22.34
N LEU A 345 -2.52 8.57 22.21
CA LEU A 345 -2.49 9.47 21.05
C LEU A 345 -2.19 8.71 19.76
N MET A 346 -1.24 7.77 19.76
CA MET A 346 -0.93 6.95 18.58
C MET A 346 -2.09 6.02 18.19
N HIS A 347 -2.83 5.51 19.18
CA HIS A 347 -4.04 4.74 18.92
C HIS A 347 -5.14 5.59 18.26
N LEU A 348 -5.40 6.79 18.79
CA LEU A 348 -6.41 7.68 18.22
C LEU A 348 -5.99 8.21 16.83
N GLU A 349 -4.69 8.44 16.61
CA GLU A 349 -4.14 8.81 15.30
C GLU A 349 -4.52 7.77 14.23
N ASN A 350 -4.40 6.48 14.57
CA ASN A 350 -4.76 5.39 13.66
C ASN A 350 -6.24 5.45 13.24
N CYS A 351 -7.11 5.94 14.12
CA CYS A 351 -8.55 6.05 13.90
C CYS A 351 -8.99 7.27 13.05
N LEU A 352 -8.07 8.17 12.69
CA LEU A 352 -8.42 9.39 11.94
C LEU A 352 -8.88 9.13 10.49
N GLY A 353 -8.63 7.93 9.96
CA GLY A 353 -9.12 7.53 8.65
C GLY A 353 -10.41 6.71 8.67
N GLU A 354 -11.01 6.48 9.84
CA GLU A 354 -12.18 5.59 9.98
C GLU A 354 -13.35 6.09 9.12
N PRO A 355 -14.01 5.24 8.33
CA PRO A 355 -15.22 5.63 7.60
C PRO A 355 -16.37 6.01 8.53
N ASP A 356 -16.42 5.43 9.73
CA ASP A 356 -17.43 5.72 10.74
C ASP A 356 -17.18 7.10 11.40
N PRO A 357 -18.06 8.10 11.16
CA PRO A 357 -17.89 9.44 11.73
C PRO A 357 -17.94 9.47 13.26
N VAL A 358 -18.59 8.49 13.91
CA VAL A 358 -18.60 8.43 15.38
C VAL A 358 -17.20 8.12 15.90
N LEU A 359 -16.50 7.18 15.29
CA LEU A 359 -15.13 6.84 15.68
C LEU A 359 -14.14 7.91 15.25
N ARG A 360 -14.26 8.43 14.04
CA ARG A 360 -13.32 9.41 13.49
C ARG A 360 -13.46 10.79 14.13
N ASP A 361 -14.67 11.37 14.09
CA ASP A 361 -14.92 12.76 14.49
C ASP A 361 -15.14 12.84 16.01
N GLU A 362 -16.07 12.02 16.51
CA GLU A 362 -16.56 12.13 17.88
C GLU A 362 -15.69 11.44 18.92
N VAL A 363 -14.81 10.51 18.51
CA VAL A 363 -13.87 9.82 19.39
C VAL A 363 -12.43 10.23 19.07
N ALA A 364 -11.91 9.93 17.88
CA ALA A 364 -10.50 10.07 17.57
C ALA A 364 -10.06 11.54 17.59
N TYR A 365 -10.66 12.38 16.73
CA TYR A 365 -10.36 13.81 16.72
C TYR A 365 -10.67 14.47 18.08
N SER A 366 -11.87 14.23 18.61
CA SER A 366 -12.31 14.86 19.86
C SER A 366 -11.45 14.46 21.06
N GLY A 367 -11.04 13.19 21.16
CA GLY A 367 -10.17 12.67 22.19
C GLY A 367 -8.74 13.20 22.08
N ILE A 368 -8.18 13.27 20.87
CA ILE A 368 -6.87 13.92 20.65
C ILE A 368 -6.94 15.40 21.05
N ALA A 369 -7.97 16.12 20.59
CA ALA A 369 -8.15 17.52 20.93
C ALA A 369 -8.29 17.73 22.45
N HIS A 370 -9.00 16.84 23.15
CA HIS A 370 -9.10 16.85 24.61
C HIS A 370 -7.73 16.71 25.28
N ILE A 371 -6.99 15.63 24.96
CA ILE A 371 -5.63 15.38 25.50
C ILE A 371 -4.70 16.57 25.26
N LEU A 372 -4.70 17.15 24.05
CA LEU A 372 -3.86 18.29 23.70
C LEU A 372 -4.30 19.60 24.37
N ARG A 373 -5.57 19.73 24.78
CA ARG A 373 -6.09 20.92 25.48
C ARG A 373 -5.85 20.85 26.97
N ASP A 374 -5.86 19.66 27.55
CA ASP A 374 -5.54 19.43 28.95
C ASP A 374 -4.05 19.60 29.25
N GLY A 375 -3.20 19.57 28.21
CA GLY A 375 -1.77 19.87 28.34
C GLY A 375 -0.96 18.78 29.04
N VAL A 376 -1.48 17.54 29.03
CA VAL A 376 -0.85 16.38 29.68
C VAL A 376 0.20 15.69 28.80
N ALA A 377 0.24 15.99 27.51
CA ALA A 377 1.25 15.45 26.58
C ALA A 377 2.55 16.25 26.66
N ASP A 378 3.68 15.55 26.86
CA ASP A 378 5.00 16.17 26.88
C ASP A 378 5.53 16.48 25.47
N ASP A 379 6.61 17.27 25.39
CA ASP A 379 7.17 17.71 24.11
C ASP A 379 7.64 16.56 23.21
N GLU A 380 8.07 15.43 23.79
CA GLU A 380 8.51 14.25 23.03
C GLU A 380 7.30 13.58 22.36
N THR A 381 6.22 13.39 23.12
CA THR A 381 4.94 12.88 22.65
C THR A 381 4.34 13.79 21.57
N LEU A 382 4.39 15.10 21.77
CA LEU A 382 3.93 16.08 20.78
C LEU A 382 4.76 16.04 19.50
N ARG A 383 6.09 15.85 19.61
CA ARG A 383 6.98 15.66 18.44
C ARG A 383 6.65 14.38 17.68
N ALA A 384 6.43 13.27 18.38
CA ALA A 384 6.07 11.99 17.79
C ALA A 384 4.73 12.08 17.04
N LEU A 385 3.69 12.60 17.70
CA LEU A 385 2.37 12.79 17.08
C LEU A 385 2.44 13.70 15.84
N LYS A 386 3.15 14.82 15.92
CA LYS A 386 3.39 15.69 14.76
C LYS A 386 4.04 14.93 13.60
N GLY A 387 5.05 14.10 13.90
CA GLY A 387 5.77 13.31 12.90
C GLY A 387 4.83 12.39 12.12
N GLU A 388 4.04 11.58 12.83
CA GLU A 388 3.08 10.65 12.21
C GLU A 388 2.02 11.38 11.38
N LEU A 389 1.46 12.47 11.91
CA LEU A 389 0.45 13.26 11.19
C LEU A 389 1.02 13.91 9.93
N LEU A 390 2.27 14.38 9.95
CA LEU A 390 2.94 14.91 8.76
C LEU A 390 3.13 13.82 7.70
N VAL A 391 3.52 12.61 8.12
CA VAL A 391 3.64 11.45 7.21
C VAL A 391 2.29 11.10 6.61
N ARG A 392 1.22 11.02 7.43
CA ARG A 392 -0.15 10.74 6.96
C ARG A 392 -0.64 11.79 5.98
N MET A 393 -0.50 13.07 6.31
CA MET A 393 -0.92 14.19 5.46
C MET A 393 -0.17 14.22 4.12
N ALA A 394 1.12 13.86 4.12
CA ALA A 394 1.97 13.86 2.92
C ALA A 394 1.97 12.54 2.14
N ALA A 395 1.29 11.48 2.61
CA ALA A 395 1.37 10.16 2.00
C ALA A 395 0.93 10.16 0.53
N ASP A 396 1.74 9.57 -0.36
CA ASP A 396 1.39 9.36 -1.77
C ASP A 396 0.28 8.32 -1.95
N ALA A 397 -0.03 7.56 -0.90
CA ALA A 397 -1.13 6.60 -0.89
C ALA A 397 -2.46 7.29 -1.22
N ALA A 398 -3.30 6.58 -1.99
CA ALA A 398 -4.66 7.00 -2.26
C ALA A 398 -5.45 7.13 -0.94
N ASP A 399 -6.22 8.20 -0.80
CA ASP A 399 -7.18 8.42 0.29
C ASP A 399 -8.58 8.42 -0.33
N PRO A 400 -9.09 7.26 -0.80
CA PRO A 400 -10.30 7.21 -1.61
C PRO A 400 -11.53 7.70 -0.85
N ASP A 401 -11.55 7.48 0.46
CA ASP A 401 -12.60 7.91 1.34
C ASP A 401 -12.43 9.38 1.74
N GLY A 402 -11.24 9.95 1.57
CA GLY A 402 -10.98 11.38 1.79
C GLY A 402 -10.98 11.78 3.26
N PHE A 403 -10.76 10.85 4.19
CA PHE A 403 -10.78 11.12 5.62
C PHE A 403 -9.37 11.29 6.20
N SER A 404 -8.42 10.45 5.76
CA SER A 404 -7.12 10.31 6.40
C SER A 404 -6.30 11.60 6.36
N LYS A 405 -6.13 12.20 5.17
CA LYS A 405 -5.32 13.42 5.02
C LYS A 405 -6.00 14.65 5.62
N PRO A 406 -7.31 14.87 5.42
CA PRO A 406 -7.99 16.01 6.05
C PRO A 406 -7.99 15.98 7.56
N PHE A 407 -8.21 14.83 8.19
CA PHE A 407 -8.16 14.74 9.65
C PHE A 407 -6.75 14.87 10.19
N ALA A 408 -5.72 14.43 9.45
CA ALA A 408 -4.34 14.72 9.80
C ALA A 408 -4.06 16.24 9.84
N ALA A 409 -4.51 16.98 8.83
CA ALA A 409 -4.38 18.44 8.80
C ALA A 409 -5.14 19.11 9.96
N LEU A 410 -6.35 18.62 10.26
CA LEU A 410 -7.15 19.13 11.37
C LEU A 410 -6.46 18.91 12.72
N VAL A 411 -5.93 17.71 12.99
CA VAL A 411 -5.21 17.43 14.24
C VAL A 411 -3.91 18.22 14.31
N LEU A 412 -3.19 18.38 13.19
CA LEU A 412 -2.01 19.26 13.15
C LEU A 412 -2.34 20.70 13.55
N SER A 413 -3.57 21.18 13.31
CA SER A 413 -3.99 22.51 13.80
C SER A 413 -4.03 22.57 15.33
N GLU A 414 -4.49 21.51 16.01
CA GLU A 414 -4.43 21.41 17.48
C GLU A 414 -3.00 21.27 17.99
N VAL A 415 -2.14 20.54 17.27
CA VAL A 415 -0.70 20.45 17.60
C VAL A 415 -0.01 21.82 17.43
N ALA A 416 -0.33 22.58 16.38
CA ALA A 416 0.18 23.94 16.20
C ALA A 416 -0.30 24.88 17.33
N ARG A 417 -1.52 24.67 17.82
CA ARG A 417 -2.07 25.41 18.97
C ARG A 417 -1.27 25.14 20.25
N THR A 418 -0.83 23.91 20.51
CA THR A 418 -0.05 23.62 21.73
C THR A 418 1.27 24.40 21.75
N ASP A 419 1.99 24.45 20.64
CA ASP A 419 3.23 25.23 20.52
C ASP A 419 2.98 26.75 20.66
N ARG A 420 1.85 27.25 20.17
CA ARG A 420 1.47 28.66 20.36
C ARG A 420 1.23 29.02 21.84
N ILE A 421 0.69 28.10 22.62
CA ILE A 421 0.37 28.34 24.04
C ILE A 421 1.59 28.10 24.93
N SER A 422 2.31 27.01 24.70
CA SER A 422 3.54 26.65 25.40
C SER A 422 4.58 26.25 24.35
N PRO A 423 5.50 27.17 23.97
CA PRO A 423 6.47 26.92 22.91
C PRO A 423 7.37 25.71 23.18
N TRP A 424 7.42 24.79 22.22
CA TRP A 424 8.25 23.58 22.28
C TRP A 424 8.91 23.23 20.94
N MET A 425 8.37 23.73 19.83
CA MET A 425 8.96 23.58 18.50
C MET A 425 10.16 24.52 18.34
N SER A 426 11.20 24.04 17.66
CA SER A 426 12.24 24.92 17.12
C SER A 426 11.72 25.76 15.95
N SER A 427 12.40 26.85 15.61
CA SER A 427 12.06 27.64 14.42
C SER A 427 12.11 26.82 13.12
N GLY A 428 12.99 25.80 13.06
CA GLY A 428 13.05 24.87 11.93
C GLY A 428 11.80 23.99 11.82
N GLU A 429 11.31 23.48 12.95
CA GLU A 429 10.08 22.69 13.01
C GLU A 429 8.84 23.52 12.63
N ARG A 430 8.75 24.77 13.10
CA ARG A 430 7.66 25.69 12.71
C ARG A 430 7.65 25.94 11.20
N ARG A 431 8.82 26.20 10.61
CA ARG A 431 8.97 26.37 9.15
C ARG A 431 8.55 25.13 8.37
N MET A 432 8.93 23.94 8.83
CA MET A 432 8.50 22.70 8.20
C MET A 432 6.99 22.52 8.27
N LEU A 433 6.37 22.83 9.41
CA LEU A 433 4.93 22.72 9.57
C LEU A 433 4.17 23.73 8.69
N VAL A 434 4.66 24.97 8.57
CA VAL A 434 4.14 25.97 7.61
C VAL A 434 4.25 25.45 6.18
N ALA A 435 5.42 24.95 5.78
CA ALA A 435 5.64 24.44 4.43
C ALA A 435 4.72 23.24 4.13
N ALA A 436 4.53 22.34 5.09
CA ALA A 436 3.67 21.18 4.97
C ALA A 436 2.20 21.57 4.85
N GLY A 437 1.69 22.46 5.72
CA GLY A 437 0.32 22.96 5.64
C GLY A 437 0.04 23.71 4.33
N ALA A 438 0.98 24.55 3.89
CA ALA A 438 0.89 25.26 2.61
C ALA A 438 0.92 24.30 1.40
N ALA A 439 1.77 23.27 1.44
CA ALA A 439 1.80 22.24 0.41
C ALA A 439 0.50 21.44 0.34
N TYR A 440 -0.05 21.06 1.50
CA TYR A 440 -1.31 20.34 1.60
C TYR A 440 -2.48 21.14 1.03
N VAL A 441 -2.66 22.41 1.45
CA VAL A 441 -3.74 23.28 0.94
C VAL A 441 -3.72 23.39 -0.59
N ARG A 442 -2.54 23.43 -1.20
CA ARG A 442 -2.40 23.47 -2.67
C ARG A 442 -2.66 22.15 -3.36
N SER A 443 -2.44 21.03 -2.68
CA SER A 443 -2.57 19.68 -3.25
C SER A 443 -3.97 19.09 -3.07
N VAL A 444 -4.86 19.74 -2.32
CA VAL A 444 -6.25 19.28 -2.17
C VAL A 444 -6.91 19.20 -3.55
N ARG A 445 -7.37 18.00 -3.91
CA ARG A 445 -8.17 17.71 -5.11
C ARG A 445 -9.49 17.01 -4.80
N ASP A 446 -9.64 16.57 -3.56
CA ASP A 446 -10.92 16.09 -3.03
C ASP A 446 -11.58 17.23 -2.24
N TYR A 447 -12.61 17.81 -2.84
CA TYR A 447 -13.36 18.95 -2.29
C TYR A 447 -14.65 18.51 -1.58
N ARG A 448 -14.82 17.21 -1.29
CA ARG A 448 -15.99 16.75 -0.55
C ARG A 448 -16.01 17.37 0.85
N GLY A 449 -17.16 17.96 1.21
CA GLY A 449 -17.44 18.49 2.54
C GLY A 449 -18.19 17.50 3.41
N PHE A 450 -19.34 17.91 3.95
CA PHE A 450 -20.22 17.03 4.72
C PHE A 450 -21.07 16.16 3.79
N ILE A 451 -21.12 14.86 4.08
CA ILE A 451 -22.06 13.93 3.47
C ILE A 451 -22.88 13.26 4.57
N GLU A 452 -24.21 13.27 4.42
CA GLU A 452 -25.11 12.64 5.38
C GLU A 452 -24.81 11.15 5.50
N GLY A 453 -24.67 10.65 6.74
CA GLY A 453 -24.28 9.27 7.04
C GLY A 453 -22.78 9.01 7.09
N GLU A 454 -21.97 9.77 6.36
CA GLU A 454 -20.50 9.58 6.31
C GLU A 454 -19.73 10.62 7.14
N GLY A 455 -20.30 11.81 7.34
CA GLY A 455 -19.70 12.90 8.11
C GLY A 455 -18.79 13.83 7.30
N TRP A 456 -17.84 14.47 7.99
CA TRP A 456 -16.95 15.48 7.41
C TRP A 456 -15.71 14.88 6.77
N ARG A 457 -15.21 15.53 5.71
CA ARG A 457 -13.86 15.34 5.14
C ARG A 457 -13.13 16.67 5.15
N HIS A 458 -13.67 17.63 4.39
CA HIS A 458 -13.40 19.07 4.50
C HIS A 458 -11.91 19.43 4.39
N GLY A 459 -11.22 18.80 3.43
CA GLY A 459 -9.76 18.89 3.25
C GLY A 459 -9.22 20.31 3.19
N LEU A 460 -9.82 21.17 2.36
CA LEU A 460 -9.37 22.54 2.18
C LEU A 460 -9.54 23.38 3.46
N ALA A 461 -10.66 23.22 4.16
CA ALA A 461 -10.94 23.93 5.41
C ALA A 461 -10.07 23.47 6.58
N HIS A 462 -9.83 22.16 6.74
CA HIS A 462 -8.91 21.65 7.77
C HIS A 462 -7.48 22.15 7.51
N GLY A 463 -7.07 22.23 6.25
CA GLY A 463 -5.81 22.88 5.86
C GLY A 463 -5.79 24.36 6.22
N ALA A 464 -6.89 25.09 5.98
CA ALA A 464 -7.02 26.50 6.36
C ALA A 464 -6.98 26.69 7.89
N ASP A 465 -7.56 25.78 8.67
CA ASP A 465 -7.53 25.80 10.14
C ASP A 465 -6.10 25.61 10.69
N LEU A 466 -5.30 24.74 10.06
CA LEU A 466 -3.87 24.61 10.36
C LEU A 466 -3.11 25.91 10.06
N LEU A 467 -3.30 26.49 8.87
CA LEU A 467 -2.68 27.77 8.52
C LEU A 467 -3.12 28.90 9.46
N MET A 468 -4.36 28.86 9.93
CA MET A 468 -4.90 29.83 10.89
C MET A 468 -4.19 29.70 12.24
N GLN A 469 -4.06 28.49 12.80
CA GLN A 469 -3.33 28.29 14.07
C GLN A 469 -1.86 28.71 13.97
N LEU A 470 -1.21 28.45 12.83
CA LEU A 470 0.15 28.91 12.57
C LEU A 470 0.23 30.44 12.48
N SER A 471 -0.71 31.09 11.80
CA SER A 471 -0.75 32.55 11.68
C SER A 471 -0.90 33.28 13.03
N LEU A 472 -1.50 32.62 14.03
CA LEU A 472 -1.63 33.15 15.39
C LEU A 472 -0.34 33.06 16.22
N ASN A 473 0.66 32.31 15.77
CA ASN A 473 1.90 32.10 16.53
C ASN A 473 2.89 33.25 16.27
N GLU A 474 3.30 33.93 17.35
CA GLU A 474 4.17 35.12 17.29
C GLU A 474 5.56 34.83 16.66
N GLU A 475 6.00 33.58 16.72
CA GLU A 475 7.28 33.11 16.16
C GLU A 475 7.25 32.94 14.63
N ILE A 476 6.06 33.07 14.00
CA ILE A 476 5.91 33.09 12.54
C ILE A 476 6.21 34.50 12.02
N GLY A 477 7.20 34.58 11.11
CA GLY A 477 7.66 35.83 10.51
C GLY A 477 7.09 36.08 9.09
N GLU A 478 7.60 37.13 8.46
CA GLU A 478 7.15 37.58 7.12
C GLU A 478 7.37 36.52 6.03
N GLY A 479 8.48 35.78 6.09
CA GLY A 479 8.78 34.73 5.10
C GLY A 479 7.75 33.61 5.11
N GLU A 480 7.40 33.12 6.31
CA GLU A 480 6.36 32.12 6.50
C GLU A 480 4.96 32.66 6.16
N ALA A 481 4.69 33.93 6.50
CA ALA A 481 3.44 34.60 6.13
C ALA A 481 3.20 34.58 4.62
N ILE A 482 4.22 34.93 3.82
CA ILE A 482 4.13 34.89 2.35
C ILE A 482 3.88 33.46 1.84
N VAL A 483 4.49 32.43 2.45
CA VAL A 483 4.28 31.03 2.04
C VAL A 483 2.83 30.60 2.25
N MET A 484 2.27 30.85 3.44
CA MET A 484 0.88 30.51 3.76
C MET A 484 -0.08 31.26 2.85
N ALA A 485 0.17 32.55 2.71
CA ALA A 485 -0.70 33.43 1.99
C ALA A 485 -0.70 33.05 0.49
N ARG A 486 0.47 32.74 -0.11
CA ARG A 486 0.55 32.24 -1.50
C ARG A 486 -0.24 30.94 -1.70
N ALA A 487 -0.16 30.00 -0.76
CA ALA A 487 -0.89 28.74 -0.84
C ALA A 487 -2.41 28.95 -0.85
N ILE A 488 -2.92 29.91 -0.07
CA ILE A 488 -4.35 30.28 -0.05
C ILE A 488 -4.79 30.82 -1.42
N PHE A 489 -4.03 31.74 -2.01
CA PHE A 489 -4.34 32.28 -3.33
C PHE A 489 -4.27 31.20 -4.43
N GLU A 490 -3.25 30.33 -4.40
CA GLU A 490 -3.14 29.21 -5.34
C GLU A 490 -4.31 28.22 -5.21
N ALA A 491 -4.80 27.95 -4.00
CA ALA A 491 -5.98 27.10 -3.80
C ALA A 491 -7.28 27.72 -4.34
N LEU A 492 -7.44 29.05 -4.23
CA LEU A 492 -8.60 29.77 -4.79
C LEU A 492 -8.58 29.86 -6.33
N MET A 493 -7.40 29.71 -6.94
CA MET A 493 -7.23 29.73 -8.40
C MET A 493 -7.32 28.35 -9.04
N ALA A 494 -7.53 27.28 -8.27
CA ALA A 494 -7.68 25.93 -8.83
C ALA A 494 -8.89 25.88 -9.77
N GLU A 495 -8.66 25.51 -11.03
CA GLU A 495 -9.69 25.48 -12.08
C GLU A 495 -10.72 24.36 -11.86
N GLU A 496 -10.26 23.27 -11.25
CA GLU A 496 -11.02 22.06 -10.94
C GLU A 496 -11.86 22.17 -9.66
N ALA A 497 -11.75 23.28 -8.91
CA ALA A 497 -12.46 23.43 -7.65
C ALA A 497 -13.96 23.69 -7.88
N PRO A 498 -14.87 22.94 -7.23
CA PRO A 498 -16.29 23.23 -7.25
C PRO A 498 -16.59 24.51 -6.47
N ALA A 499 -17.85 24.94 -6.50
CA ALA A 499 -18.31 26.00 -5.61
C ALA A 499 -18.11 25.55 -4.16
N LEU A 500 -17.32 26.32 -3.41
CA LEU A 500 -17.02 26.10 -2.00
C LEU A 500 -18.18 26.63 -1.16
N VAL A 501 -18.86 25.73 -0.45
CA VAL A 501 -20.17 25.99 0.19
C VAL A 501 -20.21 25.61 1.67
N PHE A 502 -19.12 25.06 2.22
CA PHE A 502 -19.02 24.61 3.61
C PHE A 502 -18.15 25.55 4.47
N ASP A 503 -18.17 26.86 4.16
CA ASP A 503 -17.41 27.92 4.85
C ASP A 503 -15.90 27.96 4.52
N GLU A 504 -15.44 27.20 3.52
CA GLU A 504 -14.03 27.19 3.12
C GLU A 504 -13.49 28.58 2.73
N PRO A 505 -14.22 29.43 1.97
CA PRO A 505 -13.71 30.76 1.62
C PRO A 505 -13.46 31.65 2.84
N ALA A 506 -14.34 31.61 3.84
CA ALA A 506 -14.15 32.39 5.07
C ALA A 506 -13.00 31.83 5.90
N ARG A 507 -12.86 30.49 5.99
CA ARG A 507 -11.73 29.86 6.69
C ARG A 507 -10.39 30.18 6.04
N LEU A 508 -10.32 30.17 4.71
CA LEU A 508 -9.14 30.59 3.95
C LEU A 508 -8.80 32.07 4.12
N ALA A 509 -9.79 32.93 4.38
CA ALA A 509 -9.54 34.35 4.65
C ALA A 509 -8.91 34.58 6.04
N ARG A 510 -9.19 33.73 7.04
CA ARG A 510 -8.75 33.92 8.44
C ARG A 510 -7.22 34.06 8.60
N PRO A 511 -6.38 33.19 8.01
CA PRO A 511 -4.92 33.36 8.12
C PRO A 511 -4.47 34.71 7.56
N LEU A 512 -5.02 35.17 6.43
CA LEU A 512 -4.65 36.47 5.87
C LEU A 512 -5.04 37.63 6.78
N ILE A 513 -6.26 37.60 7.33
CA ILE A 513 -6.75 38.60 8.28
C ILE A 513 -5.79 38.69 9.48
N ILE A 514 -5.40 37.55 10.04
CA ILE A 514 -4.50 37.50 11.19
C ILE A 514 -3.10 38.03 10.83
N LEU A 515 -2.54 37.60 9.69
CA LEU A 515 -1.22 38.05 9.24
C LEU A 515 -1.19 39.55 8.93
N THR A 516 -2.26 40.09 8.34
CA THR A 516 -2.39 41.54 8.09
C THR A 516 -2.50 42.31 9.41
N ARG A 517 -3.32 41.85 10.36
CA ARG A 517 -3.43 42.48 11.69
C ARG A 517 -2.09 42.51 12.42
N ARG A 518 -1.25 41.48 12.21
CA ARG A 518 0.13 41.41 12.73
C ARG A 518 1.14 42.25 11.97
N GLY A 519 0.74 42.94 10.90
CA GLY A 519 1.63 43.76 10.06
C GLY A 519 2.59 42.94 9.18
N LEU A 520 2.36 41.63 9.02
CA LEU A 520 3.21 40.75 8.21
C LEU A 520 2.85 40.76 6.72
N LEU A 521 1.68 41.30 6.37
CA LEU A 521 1.22 41.50 5.00
C LEU A 521 0.82 42.96 4.82
N ASN A 522 1.44 43.64 3.86
CA ASN A 522 1.14 45.05 3.55
C ASN A 522 0.13 45.19 2.40
N GLU A 523 -0.38 46.42 2.22
CA GLU A 523 -1.39 46.74 1.20
C GLU A 523 -0.93 46.41 -0.22
N ALA A 524 0.35 46.64 -0.55
CA ALA A 524 0.88 46.39 -1.88
C ALA A 524 0.89 44.88 -2.20
N GLN A 525 1.32 44.05 -1.24
CA GLN A 525 1.30 42.59 -1.36
C GLN A 525 -0.12 42.06 -1.52
N LEU A 526 -1.03 42.49 -0.63
CA LEU A 526 -2.44 42.07 -0.66
C LEU A 526 -3.14 42.50 -1.94
N SER A 527 -2.96 43.75 -2.35
CA SER A 527 -3.52 44.28 -3.60
C SER A 527 -3.03 43.49 -4.80
N ALA A 528 -1.73 43.24 -4.92
CA ALA A 528 -1.17 42.51 -6.05
C ALA A 528 -1.76 41.10 -6.18
N TRP A 529 -1.98 40.40 -5.07
CA TRP A 529 -2.54 39.05 -5.09
C TRP A 529 -4.06 39.03 -5.30
N LEU A 530 -4.78 39.99 -4.75
CA LEU A 530 -6.21 40.15 -5.02
C LEU A 530 -6.46 40.55 -6.48
N ASP A 531 -5.57 41.32 -7.09
CA ASP A 531 -5.62 41.65 -8.52
C ASP A 531 -5.38 40.40 -9.39
N MET A 532 -4.58 39.41 -8.94
CA MET A 532 -4.46 38.12 -9.64
C MET A 532 -5.77 37.33 -9.64
N LEU A 533 -6.54 37.36 -8.54
CA LEU A 533 -7.86 36.72 -8.49
C LEU A 533 -8.89 37.44 -9.37
N ALA A 534 -8.68 38.72 -9.67
CA ALA A 534 -9.55 39.49 -10.55
C ALA A 534 -9.35 39.16 -12.04
N ASP A 535 -8.25 38.50 -12.41
CA ASP A 535 -7.97 38.12 -13.79
C ASP A 535 -8.94 37.00 -14.25
N PRO A 536 -9.77 37.24 -15.28
CA PRO A 536 -10.70 36.23 -15.78
C PRO A 536 -10.01 35.06 -16.50
N ALA A 537 -8.72 35.16 -16.86
CA ALA A 537 -8.00 34.11 -17.59
C ALA A 537 -8.20 32.71 -16.97
N PRO A 538 -8.37 31.64 -17.78
CA PRO A 538 -8.31 31.63 -19.25
C PRO A 538 -9.57 32.15 -19.97
N LEU A 539 -10.57 32.66 -19.26
CA LEU A 539 -11.76 33.27 -19.87
C LEU A 539 -11.41 34.63 -20.49
N GLU A 540 -12.07 34.98 -21.61
CA GLU A 540 -11.93 36.31 -22.22
C GLU A 540 -12.45 37.43 -21.32
N SER A 541 -13.45 37.14 -20.47
CA SER A 541 -13.99 38.06 -19.47
C SER A 541 -14.82 37.29 -18.42
N TRP A 542 -15.10 37.91 -17.28
CA TRP A 542 -16.02 37.34 -16.28
C TRP A 542 -17.45 37.17 -16.79
N GLN A 543 -17.86 37.89 -17.85
CA GLN A 543 -19.16 37.66 -18.49
C GLN A 543 -19.21 36.29 -19.18
N ALA A 544 -18.08 35.78 -19.67
CA ALA A 544 -18.00 34.45 -20.27
C ALA A 544 -18.17 33.33 -19.22
N ALA A 545 -17.98 33.63 -17.93
CA ALA A 545 -18.11 32.63 -16.86
C ALA A 545 -19.51 32.01 -16.79
N PHE A 546 -20.57 32.76 -17.17
CA PHE A 546 -21.96 32.25 -17.18
C PHE A 546 -22.20 31.12 -18.21
N GLY A 547 -21.22 30.78 -19.03
CA GLY A 547 -21.27 29.66 -19.97
C GLY A 547 -20.68 28.33 -19.46
N SER A 548 -20.10 28.29 -18.25
CA SER A 548 -19.47 27.08 -17.69
C SER A 548 -19.72 26.98 -16.18
N GLU A 549 -20.00 25.77 -15.70
CA GLU A 549 -20.21 25.51 -14.28
C GLU A 549 -18.90 25.70 -13.49
N GLU A 550 -17.78 25.25 -14.06
CA GLU A 550 -16.44 25.42 -13.49
C GLU A 550 -16.08 26.91 -13.34
N ALA A 551 -16.37 27.70 -14.38
CA ALA A 551 -16.14 29.14 -14.34
C ALA A 551 -17.05 29.86 -13.33
N LEU A 552 -18.30 29.42 -13.19
CA LEU A 552 -19.23 29.93 -12.16
C LEU A 552 -18.77 29.55 -10.75
N ALA A 553 -18.25 28.34 -10.55
CA ALA A 553 -17.68 27.89 -9.29
C ALA A 553 -16.47 28.76 -8.90
N ARG A 554 -15.52 28.97 -9.81
CA ARG A 554 -14.38 29.88 -9.58
C ARG A 554 -14.85 31.28 -9.22
N ARG A 555 -15.81 31.83 -9.98
CA ARG A 555 -16.40 33.15 -9.70
C ARG A 555 -17.01 33.20 -8.29
N HIS A 556 -17.79 32.19 -7.91
CA HIS A 556 -18.39 32.07 -6.58
C HIS A 556 -17.32 32.06 -5.48
N ASN A 557 -16.29 31.22 -5.62
CA ASN A 557 -15.21 31.07 -4.65
C ASN A 557 -14.46 32.38 -4.41
N VAL A 558 -14.07 33.06 -5.48
CA VAL A 558 -13.37 34.35 -5.43
C VAL A 558 -14.22 35.42 -4.76
N ARG A 559 -15.51 35.53 -5.12
CA ARG A 559 -16.42 36.53 -4.53
C ARG A 559 -16.71 36.25 -3.06
N ALA A 560 -16.92 34.99 -2.69
CA ALA A 560 -17.17 34.59 -1.30
C ALA A 560 -15.94 34.91 -0.42
N PHE A 561 -14.74 34.59 -0.90
CA PHE A 561 -13.49 34.91 -0.22
C PHE A 561 -13.27 36.43 -0.06
N ALA A 562 -13.45 37.19 -1.14
CA ALA A 562 -13.31 38.65 -1.11
C ALA A 562 -14.33 39.31 -0.16
N SER A 563 -15.54 38.78 -0.12
CA SER A 563 -16.59 39.22 0.81
C SER A 563 -16.21 38.93 2.26
N ALA A 564 -15.68 37.74 2.56
CA ALA A 564 -15.20 37.41 3.91
C ALA A 564 -14.09 38.35 4.38
N LEU A 565 -13.13 38.68 3.49
CA LEU A 565 -12.08 39.66 3.77
C LEU A 565 -12.64 41.07 4.03
N LEU A 566 -13.57 41.53 3.19
CA LEU A 566 -14.13 42.88 3.30
C LEU A 566 -15.02 43.03 4.54
N ILE A 567 -15.81 42.01 4.89
CA ILE A 567 -16.63 42.00 6.11
C ILE A 567 -15.72 42.11 7.33
N ALA A 568 -14.70 41.24 7.44
CA ALA A 568 -13.75 41.29 8.55
C ALA A 568 -13.04 42.64 8.68
N ALA A 569 -12.64 43.24 7.55
CA ALA A 569 -11.99 44.55 7.55
C ALA A 569 -12.95 45.70 7.90
N SER A 570 -14.25 45.55 7.63
CA SER A 570 -15.28 46.56 7.88
C SER A 570 -15.77 46.53 9.34
N GLU A 571 -15.69 45.39 10.01
CA GLU A 571 -15.97 45.22 11.45
C GLU A 571 -14.79 45.65 12.35
N GLU A 572 -13.59 45.80 11.79
CA GLU A 572 -12.39 46.20 12.52
C GLU A 572 -12.34 47.73 12.77
N GLU A 573 -12.36 48.13 14.05
CA GLU A 573 -12.41 49.54 14.48
C GLU A 573 -11.03 50.22 14.52
N ASP A 574 -9.97 49.47 14.82
CA ASP A 574 -8.62 50.02 15.09
C ASP A 574 -7.77 50.25 13.82
N GLY A 575 -8.34 50.04 12.62
CA GLY A 575 -7.67 50.24 11.34
C GLY A 575 -6.61 49.17 10.97
N ALA A 576 -6.42 48.14 11.81
CA ALA A 576 -5.41 47.11 11.61
C ALA A 576 -5.60 46.27 10.33
N LEU A 577 -6.79 46.33 9.71
CA LEU A 577 -7.13 45.65 8.46
C LEU A 577 -7.35 46.60 7.27
N ASP A 578 -7.00 47.88 7.39
CA ASP A 578 -7.21 48.87 6.32
C ASP A 578 -6.50 48.47 5.02
N ALA A 579 -5.36 47.79 5.11
CA ALA A 579 -4.60 47.27 3.97
C ALA A 579 -5.40 46.27 3.09
N VAL A 580 -6.47 45.65 3.60
CA VAL A 580 -7.30 44.69 2.87
C VAL A 580 -8.37 45.39 2.04
N LYS A 581 -8.93 46.50 2.54
CA LYS A 581 -10.14 47.15 2.00
C LYS A 581 -10.02 47.53 0.52
N PRO A 582 -8.92 48.18 0.05
CA PRO A 582 -8.81 48.59 -1.35
C PRO A 582 -8.83 47.41 -2.31
N GLY A 583 -8.03 46.37 -2.04
CA GLY A 583 -7.94 45.18 -2.89
C GLY A 583 -9.25 44.38 -2.91
N ALA A 584 -9.86 44.14 -1.74
CA ALA A 584 -11.10 43.36 -1.66
C ALA A 584 -12.28 44.06 -2.36
N THR A 585 -12.37 45.40 -2.20
CA THR A 585 -13.40 46.21 -2.88
C THR A 585 -13.22 46.18 -4.40
N ARG A 586 -11.97 46.33 -4.88
CA ARG A 586 -11.67 46.23 -6.32
C ARG A 586 -11.98 44.84 -6.86
N LEU A 587 -11.62 43.78 -6.14
CA LEU A 587 -11.90 42.40 -6.56
C LEU A 587 -13.41 42.15 -6.74
N LEU A 588 -14.24 42.57 -5.77
CA LEU A 588 -15.69 42.44 -5.86
C LEU A 588 -16.32 43.27 -6.98
N ALA A 589 -15.70 44.40 -7.35
CA ALA A 589 -16.14 45.23 -8.47
C ALA A 589 -15.72 44.64 -9.84
N SER A 590 -14.54 44.02 -9.92
CA SER A 590 -13.99 43.44 -11.15
C SER A 590 -14.55 42.06 -11.49
N VAL A 591 -15.03 41.31 -10.49
CA VAL A 591 -15.63 39.98 -10.64
C VAL A 591 -17.15 40.13 -10.42
N PRO A 592 -17.93 40.61 -11.41
CA PRO A 592 -19.34 40.99 -11.26
C PRO A 592 -20.22 39.82 -10.87
#